data_AF-A0A0D8LA16-F1
#
_entry.id   AF-A0A0D8LA16-F1
#
_cell.length_a   1.000
_cell.length_b   1.000
_cell.length_c   1.000
_cell.angle_alpha   90.00
_cell.angle_beta   90.00
_cell.angle_gamma   90.00
#
_symmetry.space_group_name_H-M   'P 1'
#
loop_
_entity.id
_entity.type
_entity.pdbx_description
1 polymer ?
#
loop_
_entity_poly.entity_id
_entity_poly.type
_entity_poly.pdbx_seq_one_letter_code
_entity_poly.pdbx_strand_id
1 'polypeptide(L)'
;KICISYGACGCGGGIFHDLYCVWGGSEHIVPIDVWIPGCPPTPAATIYGFAVALGLLNQKLKGQDHVEADDERVELLLPSVPLATRVMIEREARRQAGYYQGREISDRFLTLLENATPEQVKGTMQIWMDEEQDPRLREIVNRLVTVLQQGGIHA
;
A
#
# COMPACT_ATOMS: atom_id res chain seq x y z
N LYS A 1 -3.29 16.13 -6.20
CA LYS A 1 -4.62 16.78 -6.07
C LYS A 1 -5.68 15.86 -6.67
N ILE A 2 -6.87 15.81 -6.10
CA ILE A 2 -8.00 15.03 -6.61
C ILE A 2 -9.24 15.92 -6.66
N CYS A 3 -10.05 15.77 -7.71
CA CYS A 3 -11.28 16.53 -7.89
C CYS A 3 -12.47 15.59 -7.87
N ILE A 4 -13.46 15.88 -7.03
CA ILE A 4 -14.63 15.03 -6.81
C ILE A 4 -15.88 15.84 -7.19
N SER A 5 -16.72 15.25 -8.04
CA SER A 5 -18.05 15.79 -8.30
C SER A 5 -19.07 15.17 -7.36
N TYR A 6 -19.70 16.00 -6.53
CA TYR A 6 -20.62 15.54 -5.49
C TYR A 6 -22.06 15.92 -5.81
N GLY A 7 -22.92 14.90 -5.91
CA GLY A 7 -24.34 15.04 -6.17
C GLY A 7 -24.71 15.23 -7.64
N ALA A 8 -26.00 15.08 -7.94
CA ALA A 8 -26.55 15.09 -9.30
C ALA A 8 -26.29 16.42 -10.02
N CYS A 9 -26.40 17.55 -9.30
CA CYS A 9 -26.11 18.86 -9.87
C CYS A 9 -24.64 19.02 -10.28
N GLY A 10 -23.71 18.52 -9.46
CA GLY A 10 -22.29 18.53 -9.81
C GLY A 10 -21.94 17.55 -10.92
N CYS A 11 -22.58 16.38 -10.94
CA CYS A 11 -22.26 15.33 -11.91
C CYS A 11 -22.76 15.67 -13.32
N GLY A 12 -23.91 16.32 -13.43
CA GLY A 12 -24.57 16.52 -14.73
C GLY A 12 -25.61 17.65 -14.77
N GLY A 13 -25.53 18.64 -13.86
CA GLY A 13 -26.54 19.72 -13.73
C GLY A 13 -27.86 19.30 -13.07
N GLY A 14 -28.14 18.00 -12.97
CA GLY A 14 -29.29 17.44 -12.25
C GLY A 14 -30.62 17.93 -12.82
N ILE A 15 -31.56 18.29 -11.93
CA ILE A 15 -32.87 18.83 -12.33
C ILE A 15 -32.76 20.17 -13.08
N PHE A 16 -31.62 20.86 -12.95
CA PHE A 16 -31.38 22.19 -13.54
C PHE A 16 -30.46 22.16 -14.76
N HIS A 17 -30.22 21.00 -15.38
CA HIS A 17 -29.21 20.85 -16.43
C HIS A 17 -29.40 21.75 -17.67
N ASP A 18 -30.63 22.23 -17.93
CA ASP A 18 -30.96 23.06 -19.10
C ASP A 18 -31.23 24.55 -18.75
N LEU A 19 -30.85 24.99 -17.54
CA LEU A 19 -30.95 26.39 -17.17
C LEU A 19 -29.75 27.17 -17.69
N TYR A 20 -29.99 28.41 -18.12
CA TYR A 20 -28.97 29.33 -18.63
C TYR A 20 -27.80 29.58 -17.66
N CYS A 21 -28.00 29.35 -16.36
CA CYS A 21 -27.03 29.57 -15.30
C CYS A 21 -26.33 28.28 -14.83
N VAL A 22 -26.54 27.14 -15.50
CA VAL A 22 -25.99 25.84 -15.11
C VAL A 22 -25.11 25.29 -16.22
N TRP A 23 -23.90 24.86 -15.86
CA TRP A 23 -22.90 24.37 -16.81
C TRP A 23 -23.14 22.94 -17.30
N GLY A 24 -24.15 22.24 -16.78
CA GLY A 24 -24.40 20.84 -17.12
C GLY A 24 -23.43 19.84 -16.47
N GLY A 25 -22.52 20.29 -15.60
CA GLY A 25 -21.60 19.43 -14.87
C GLY A 25 -20.31 20.14 -14.47
N SER A 26 -19.70 19.72 -13.36
CA SER A 26 -18.43 20.27 -12.87
C SER A 26 -17.24 19.94 -13.79
N GLU A 27 -17.39 18.93 -14.66
CA GLU A 27 -16.35 18.48 -15.60
C GLU A 27 -15.96 19.53 -16.64
N HIS A 28 -16.87 20.45 -16.97
CA HIS A 28 -16.57 21.56 -17.87
C HIS A 28 -15.67 22.62 -17.24
N ILE A 29 -15.54 22.64 -15.91
CA ILE A 29 -14.78 23.63 -15.15
C ILE A 29 -13.44 23.06 -14.70
N VAL A 30 -13.45 21.82 -14.18
CA VAL A 30 -12.26 21.12 -13.67
C VAL A 30 -12.30 19.65 -14.06
N PRO A 31 -11.13 19.01 -14.31
CA PRO A 31 -11.08 17.58 -14.58
C PRO A 31 -11.52 16.82 -13.33
N ILE A 32 -12.58 16.03 -13.44
CA ILE A 32 -13.13 15.25 -12.34
C ILE A 32 -12.51 13.84 -12.34
N ASP A 33 -12.09 13.38 -11.15
CA ASP A 33 -11.53 12.04 -10.95
C ASP A 33 -12.59 11.04 -10.47
N VAL A 34 -13.55 11.51 -9.65
CA VAL A 34 -14.58 10.67 -9.03
C VAL A 34 -15.92 11.39 -9.06
N TRP A 35 -16.98 10.67 -9.43
CA TRP A 35 -18.36 11.13 -9.38
C TRP A 35 -19.12 10.39 -8.28
N ILE A 36 -19.77 11.15 -7.39
CA ILE A 36 -20.63 10.62 -6.33
C ILE A 36 -22.08 11.02 -6.63
N PRO A 37 -22.87 10.16 -7.31
CA PRO A 37 -24.23 10.51 -7.70
C PRO A 37 -25.19 10.57 -6.51
N GLY A 38 -26.21 11.43 -6.62
CA GLY A 38 -27.34 11.50 -5.67
C GLY A 38 -27.89 12.92 -5.47
N CYS A 39 -29.12 13.06 -4.95
CA CYS A 39 -29.77 14.35 -4.79
C CYS A 39 -30.53 14.49 -3.44
N PRO A 40 -29.82 14.62 -2.31
CA PRO A 40 -28.37 14.47 -2.14
C PRO A 40 -27.95 12.99 -2.08
N PRO A 41 -26.65 12.67 -2.26
CA PRO A 41 -26.14 11.30 -2.09
C PRO A 41 -26.46 10.76 -0.70
N THR A 42 -26.74 9.45 -0.61
CA THR A 42 -26.96 8.81 0.69
C THR A 42 -25.67 8.82 1.50
N PRO A 43 -25.74 8.84 2.85
CA PRO A 43 -24.53 8.84 3.68
C PRO A 43 -23.58 7.67 3.36
N ALA A 44 -24.14 6.49 3.06
CA ALA A 44 -23.36 5.33 2.64
C ALA A 44 -22.63 5.56 1.30
N ALA A 45 -23.31 6.15 0.30
CA ALA A 45 -22.70 6.47 -0.99
C ALA A 45 -21.62 7.55 -0.85
N THR A 46 -21.82 8.53 0.03
CA THR A 46 -20.83 9.56 0.33
C THR A 46 -19.56 8.97 0.93
N ILE A 47 -19.69 8.13 1.97
CA ILE A 47 -18.55 7.47 2.61
C ILE A 47 -17.81 6.59 1.59
N TYR A 48 -18.55 5.81 0.80
CA TYR A 48 -17.98 4.97 -0.25
C TYR A 48 -17.21 5.80 -1.29
N GLY A 49 -17.80 6.89 -1.79
CA GLY A 49 -17.16 7.75 -2.77
C GLY A 49 -15.87 8.40 -2.25
N PHE A 50 -15.86 8.85 -1.00
CA PHE A 50 -14.64 9.36 -0.37
C PHE A 50 -13.58 8.28 -0.13
N ALA A 51 -13.97 7.06 0.25
CA ALA A 51 -13.03 5.95 0.39
C ALA A 51 -12.35 5.60 -0.94
N VAL A 52 -13.11 5.57 -2.05
CA VAL A 52 -12.57 5.38 -3.40
C VAL A 52 -11.62 6.52 -3.78
N ALA A 53 -12.02 7.78 -3.52
CA ALA A 53 -11.17 8.94 -3.80
C ALA A 53 -9.85 8.90 -3.01
N LEU A 54 -9.88 8.48 -1.75
CA LEU A 54 -8.67 8.31 -0.93
C LEU A 54 -7.74 7.22 -1.49
N GLY A 55 -8.31 6.12 -1.97
CA GLY A 55 -7.56 5.05 -2.64
C GLY A 55 -6.83 5.53 -3.90
N LEU A 56 -7.54 6.27 -4.76
CA LEU A 56 -6.97 6.87 -5.97
C LEU A 56 -5.90 7.93 -5.66
N LEU A 57 -6.11 8.73 -4.61
CA LEU A 57 -5.12 9.72 -4.19
C LEU A 57 -3.82 9.03 -3.74
N ASN A 58 -3.91 7.95 -2.97
CA ASN A 58 -2.75 7.18 -2.56
C ASN A 58 -1.98 6.59 -3.76
N GLN A 59 -2.68 6.15 -4.81
CA GLN A 59 -2.04 5.68 -6.04
C GLN A 59 -1.34 6.83 -6.76
N LYS A 60 -2.02 7.97 -6.94
CA LYS A 60 -1.42 9.16 -7.59
C LYS A 60 -0.21 9.71 -6.83
N LEU A 61 -0.19 9.61 -5.50
CA LEU A 61 0.96 10.05 -4.68
C LEU A 61 2.15 9.10 -4.77
N LYS A 62 1.90 7.80 -4.97
CA LYS A 62 2.94 6.76 -5.07
C LYS A 62 3.40 6.52 -6.51
N GLY A 63 2.72 7.09 -7.50
CA GLY A 63 3.12 7.05 -8.89
C GLY A 63 4.43 7.82 -9.05
N GLN A 64 5.53 7.09 -9.18
CA GLN A 64 6.80 7.64 -9.63
C GLN A 64 6.86 7.39 -11.14
N ASP A 65 6.88 8.47 -11.92
CA ASP A 65 7.17 8.37 -13.36
C ASP A 65 8.67 8.12 -13.50
N HIS A 66 9.03 6.86 -13.70
CA HIS A 66 10.41 6.46 -13.95
C HIS A 66 10.64 6.44 -15.47
N VAL A 67 11.56 7.28 -15.95
CA VAL A 67 12.01 7.27 -17.34
C VAL A 67 13.35 6.54 -17.35
N GLU A 68 13.33 5.30 -17.83
CA GLU A 68 14.51 4.43 -17.93
C GLU A 68 15.53 5.05 -18.92
N ALA A 69 16.77 5.27 -18.45
CA ALA A 69 17.87 5.68 -19.33
C ALA A 69 18.48 4.48 -20.07
N ASP A 70 19.12 4.72 -21.23
CA ASP A 70 19.60 3.66 -22.15
C ASP A 70 20.55 2.60 -21.52
N ASP A 71 21.21 2.91 -20.40
CA ASP A 71 22.13 2.02 -19.66
C ASP A 71 21.69 1.78 -18.18
N GLU A 72 20.45 2.13 -17.82
CA GLU A 72 19.95 1.97 -16.46
C GLU A 72 19.65 0.50 -16.15
N ARG A 73 20.34 -0.04 -15.14
CA ARG A 73 20.10 -1.40 -14.66
C ARG A 73 19.15 -1.34 -13.48
N VAL A 74 18.07 -2.11 -13.56
CA VAL A 74 17.11 -2.27 -12.46
C VAL A 74 17.85 -2.76 -11.20
N GLU A 75 17.93 -1.91 -10.19
CA GLU A 75 18.42 -2.30 -8.88
C GLU A 75 17.40 -3.25 -8.21
N LEU A 76 17.86 -4.42 -7.79
CA LEU A 76 17.02 -5.34 -7.03
C LEU A 76 16.77 -4.72 -5.65
N LEU A 77 15.50 -4.71 -5.22
CA LEU A 77 15.08 -4.18 -3.90
C LEU A 77 15.86 -4.76 -2.71
N LEU A 78 16.42 -5.95 -2.86
CA LEU A 78 17.19 -6.69 -1.84
C LEU A 78 18.29 -7.49 -2.55
N PRO A 79 19.39 -6.87 -3.01
CA PRO A 79 20.40 -7.56 -3.81
C PRO A 79 21.26 -8.51 -2.97
N SER A 80 21.35 -8.28 -1.66
CA SER A 80 22.15 -9.10 -0.72
C SER A 80 21.42 -10.37 -0.25
N VAL A 81 20.10 -10.44 -0.39
CA VAL A 81 19.29 -11.55 0.12
C VAL A 81 19.02 -12.57 -1.00
N PRO A 82 19.42 -13.84 -0.85
CA PRO A 82 19.10 -14.88 -1.82
C PRO A 82 17.60 -15.05 -2.04
N LEU A 83 17.18 -15.26 -3.30
CA LEU A 83 15.76 -15.42 -3.66
C LEU A 83 15.07 -16.56 -2.90
N ALA A 84 15.77 -17.67 -2.69
CA ALA A 84 15.25 -18.82 -1.95
C ALA A 84 14.86 -18.43 -0.50
N THR A 85 15.72 -17.66 0.16
CA THR A 85 15.51 -17.14 1.52
C THR A 85 14.31 -16.20 1.56
N ARG A 86 14.19 -15.30 0.57
CA ARG A 86 13.04 -14.38 0.45
C ARG A 86 11.72 -15.14 0.30
N VAL A 87 11.66 -16.09 -0.63
CA VAL A 87 10.45 -16.90 -0.88
C VAL A 87 10.06 -17.70 0.36
N MET A 88 11.04 -18.23 1.08
CA MET A 88 10.82 -18.98 2.32
C MET A 88 10.20 -18.10 3.41
N ILE A 89 10.78 -16.92 3.67
CA ILE A 89 10.30 -15.98 4.68
C ILE A 89 8.89 -15.49 4.35
N GLU A 90 8.65 -15.09 3.10
CA GLU A 90 7.36 -14.57 2.66
C GLU A 90 6.25 -15.63 2.77
N ARG A 91 6.55 -16.88 2.39
CA ARG A 91 5.60 -18.00 2.53
C ARG A 91 5.26 -18.28 3.99
N GLU A 92 6.26 -18.29 4.88
CA GLU A 92 6.00 -18.54 6.30
C GLU A 92 5.25 -17.37 6.95
N ALA A 93 5.62 -16.12 6.66
CA ALA A 93 4.91 -14.95 7.17
C ALA A 93 3.45 -14.93 6.73
N ARG A 94 3.16 -15.21 5.45
CA ARG A 94 1.80 -15.34 4.92
C ARG A 94 1.03 -16.50 5.56
N ARG A 95 1.69 -17.61 5.88
CA ARG A 95 1.08 -18.74 6.60
C ARG A 95 0.63 -18.33 8.00
N GLN A 96 1.38 -17.47 8.70
CA GLN A 96 1.08 -17.07 10.07
C GLN A 96 0.11 -15.87 10.19
N ALA A 97 0.20 -14.89 9.29
CA ALA A 97 -0.54 -13.62 9.38
C ALA A 97 -1.45 -13.34 8.18
N GLY A 98 -1.59 -14.26 7.23
CA GLY A 98 -2.37 -14.06 6.02
C GLY A 98 -1.68 -13.12 5.01
N TYR A 99 -2.38 -12.77 3.93
CA TYR A 99 -1.77 -12.10 2.78
C TYR A 99 -1.31 -10.67 3.05
N TYR A 100 -2.14 -9.85 3.72
CA TYR A 100 -1.83 -8.44 3.93
C TYR A 100 -0.76 -8.27 5.01
N GLN A 101 -1.05 -8.70 6.23
CA GLN A 101 -0.15 -8.55 7.38
C GLN A 101 1.12 -9.38 7.19
N GLY A 102 1.03 -10.58 6.62
CA GLY A 102 2.20 -11.40 6.33
C GLY A 102 3.18 -10.74 5.35
N ARG A 103 2.67 -10.03 4.33
CA ARG A 103 3.51 -9.26 3.40
C ARG A 103 4.22 -8.10 4.11
N GLU A 104 3.48 -7.33 4.91
CA GLU A 104 4.04 -6.20 5.65
C GLU A 104 5.15 -6.65 6.63
N ILE A 105 4.90 -7.73 7.35
CA ILE A 105 5.86 -8.33 8.28
C ILE A 105 7.08 -8.87 7.52
N SER A 106 6.91 -9.59 6.41
CA SER A 106 8.03 -10.13 5.65
C SER A 106 8.89 -9.04 5.00
N ASP A 107 8.25 -8.01 4.44
CA ASP A 107 8.95 -6.90 3.81
C ASP A 107 9.79 -6.15 4.85
N ARG A 108 9.20 -5.81 6.01
CA ARG A 108 9.92 -5.15 7.11
C ARG A 108 11.06 -6.03 7.66
N PHE A 109 10.83 -7.33 7.84
CA PHE A 109 11.86 -8.27 8.30
C PHE A 109 13.04 -8.35 7.35
N LEU A 110 12.79 -8.43 6.03
CA LEU A 110 13.84 -8.49 5.01
C LEU A 110 14.62 -7.18 4.89
N THR A 111 13.96 -6.03 4.97
CA THR A 111 14.64 -4.72 4.99
C THR A 111 15.57 -4.57 6.20
N LEU A 112 15.19 -5.12 7.36
CA LEU A 112 16.05 -5.12 8.54
C LEU A 112 17.26 -6.06 8.38
N LEU A 113 17.12 -7.17 7.65
CA LEU A 113 18.23 -8.08 7.33
C LEU A 113 19.24 -7.49 6.35
N GLU A 114 18.77 -6.72 5.37
CA GLU A 114 19.64 -6.08 4.39
C GLU A 114 20.55 -5.00 5.00
N ASN A 115 20.03 -4.25 5.97
CA ASN A 115 20.72 -3.10 6.57
C ASN A 115 21.58 -3.46 7.80
N ALA A 116 21.60 -4.73 8.25
CA ALA A 116 22.25 -5.12 9.50
C ALA A 116 23.25 -6.29 9.30
N THR A 117 24.38 -6.23 10.01
CA THR A 117 25.30 -7.37 10.10
C THR A 117 24.68 -8.51 10.92
N PRO A 118 25.05 -9.78 10.70
CA PRO A 118 24.43 -10.94 11.39
C PRO A 118 24.37 -10.85 12.92
N GLU A 119 25.30 -10.10 13.52
CA GLU A 119 25.38 -9.86 14.96
C GLU A 119 24.38 -8.79 15.44
N GLN A 120 24.09 -7.79 14.61
CA GLN A 120 23.18 -6.68 14.91
C GLN A 120 21.71 -7.04 14.66
N VAL A 121 21.46 -8.00 13.77
CA VAL A 121 20.11 -8.45 13.38
C VAL A 121 19.22 -8.77 14.59
N LYS A 122 19.74 -9.48 15.60
CA LYS A 122 18.98 -9.81 16.82
C LYS A 122 18.61 -8.57 17.63
N GLY A 123 19.53 -7.63 17.77
CA GLY A 123 19.31 -6.38 18.51
C GLY A 123 18.25 -5.51 17.85
N THR A 124 18.36 -5.29 16.53
CA THR A 124 17.40 -4.48 15.77
C THR A 124 16.01 -5.11 15.75
N MET A 125 15.92 -6.44 15.64
CA MET A 125 14.64 -7.16 15.73
C MET A 125 14.01 -7.03 17.12
N GLN A 126 14.81 -7.05 18.18
CA GLN A 126 14.31 -6.90 19.53
C GLN A 126 13.76 -5.50 19.79
N ILE A 127 14.43 -4.47 19.29
CA ILE A 127 13.92 -3.08 19.31
C ILE A 127 12.57 -3.00 18.60
N TRP A 128 12.45 -3.55 17.39
CA TRP A 128 11.18 -3.55 16.66
C TRP A 128 10.05 -4.27 17.41
N MET A 129 10.34 -5.42 18.03
CA MET A 129 9.35 -6.16 18.83
C MET A 129 8.92 -5.41 20.09
N ASP A 130 9.82 -4.61 20.68
CA ASP A 130 9.54 -3.84 21.90
C ASP A 130 8.78 -2.53 21.59
N GLU A 131 8.98 -1.94 20.42
CA GLU A 131 8.23 -0.77 19.93
C GLU A 131 6.75 -1.10 19.67
N GLU A 132 6.46 -2.21 18.96
CA GLU A 132 5.10 -2.53 18.52
C GLU A 132 4.24 -3.17 19.64
N GLN A 133 4.87 -3.73 20.68
CA GLN A 133 4.22 -4.36 21.85
C GLN A 133 3.15 -5.42 21.52
N ASP A 134 3.20 -6.05 20.33
CA ASP A 134 2.27 -7.10 19.92
C ASP A 134 2.84 -8.52 20.20
N PRO A 135 2.22 -9.32 21.09
CA PRO A 135 2.67 -10.69 21.37
C PRO A 135 2.62 -11.60 20.14
N ARG A 136 1.67 -11.39 19.22
CA ARG A 136 1.55 -12.18 18.00
C ARG A 136 2.70 -11.89 17.04
N LEU A 137 3.05 -10.62 16.86
CA LEU A 137 4.17 -10.23 16.03
C LEU A 137 5.47 -10.86 16.53
N ARG A 138 5.71 -10.83 17.84
CA ARG A 138 6.88 -11.45 18.47
C ARG A 138 6.97 -12.95 18.18
N GLU A 139 5.86 -13.68 18.22
CA GLU A 139 5.81 -15.10 17.86
C GLU A 139 6.18 -15.33 16.39
N ILE A 140 5.60 -14.55 15.48
CA ILE A 140 5.86 -14.65 14.04
C ILE A 140 7.33 -14.38 13.74
N VAL A 141 7.89 -13.30 14.28
CA VAL A 141 9.29 -12.91 14.04
C VAL A 141 10.25 -13.97 14.57
N ASN A 142 10.01 -14.49 15.78
CA ASN A 142 10.82 -15.58 16.33
C ASN A 142 10.79 -16.84 15.44
N ARG A 143 9.62 -17.14 14.85
CA ARG A 143 9.47 -18.23 13.90
C ARG A 143 10.22 -17.98 12.59
N LEU A 144 10.17 -16.76 12.06
CA LEU A 144 10.93 -16.37 10.87
C LEU A 144 12.45 -16.46 11.10
N VAL A 145 12.95 -16.05 12.27
CA VAL A 145 14.37 -16.20 12.64
C VAL A 145 14.76 -17.68 12.71
N THR A 146 13.90 -18.52 13.28
CA THR A 146 14.13 -19.97 13.34
C THR A 146 14.20 -20.58 11.94
N VAL A 147 13.28 -20.20 11.05
CA VAL A 147 13.23 -20.67 9.67
C VAL A 147 14.44 -20.18 8.87
N LEU A 148 14.91 -18.96 9.10
CA LEU A 148 16.15 -18.45 8.51
C LEU A 148 17.37 -19.27 8.94
N GLN A 149 17.48 -19.62 10.23
CA GLN A 149 18.57 -20.45 10.74
C GLN A 149 18.54 -21.88 10.21
N GLN A 150 17.34 -22.46 10.04
CA GLN A 150 17.16 -23.81 9.49
C GLN A 150 17.40 -23.86 7.96
N GLY A 151 17.00 -22.81 7.24
CA GLY A 151 17.18 -22.70 5.79
C GLY A 151 18.61 -22.39 5.35
N GLY A 152 19.48 -21.94 6.27
CA GLY A 152 20.89 -21.63 5.99
C GLY A 152 21.82 -22.85 5.83
N ILE A 153 21.31 -24.08 5.92
CA ILE A 153 22.11 -25.33 5.81
C ILE A 153 22.01 -25.97 4.40
N HIS A 154 21.17 -25.43 3.50
CA HIS A 154 20.93 -26.02 2.17
C HIS A 154 21.11 -25.04 0.98
N ALA A 155 22.05 -24.10 1.09
CA ALA A 155 22.54 -23.31 -0.05
C ALA A 155 24.05 -23.47 -0.18
#